data_AF-A0A7J7R1S3-F1
#
_entry.id   AF-A0A7J7R1S3-F1
#
_cell.length_a   1.000
_cell.length_b   1.000
_cell.length_c   1.000
_cell.angle_alpha   90.00
_cell.angle_beta   90.00
_cell.angle_gamma   90.00
#
_symmetry.space_group_name_H-M   'P 1'
#
loop_
_entity.id
_entity.type
_entity.pdbx_description
1 polymer ?
#
loop_
_entity_poly.entity_id
_entity_poly.type
_entity_poly.pdbx_seq_one_letter_code
_entity_poly.pdbx_strand_id
1 'polypeptide(L)'
;MWPLASAIAFLTTAFTSSSGLSQEYPKIINSTNGTNGFLPGGYTCPPHSQPWQAALLVQGRLLCGAVLVHPRWVLTAAHCLKNGYTVSLGKHALGHEEAVSFPQTLQCANIQLRSDEECRQAYPGRITRNMVCAGSREGGKDSCEGDSGGPLVCNGKLHGIISWGDFPCGQPNRPGVYTRVSQYISWIQETIRGQRPREQEWTKGPQ
;
A
#
# COMPACT_ATOMS: atom_id res chain seq x y z
N MET A 1 -3.59 6.95 -67.40
CA MET A 1 -3.33 5.50 -67.58
C MET A 1 -2.83 4.95 -66.26
N TRP A 2 -3.66 4.19 -65.55
CA TRP A 2 -3.25 3.38 -64.39
C TRP A 2 -2.72 2.03 -64.89
N PRO A 3 -1.80 1.36 -64.18
CA PRO A 3 -1.81 -0.09 -64.10
C PRO A 3 -2.51 -0.52 -62.82
N LEU A 4 -3.50 -1.39 -63.02
CA LEU A 4 -4.24 -2.16 -62.04
C LEU A 4 -3.34 -3.27 -61.48
N ALA A 5 -3.38 -3.47 -60.15
CA ALA A 5 -3.12 -4.77 -59.56
C ALA A 5 -4.01 -4.91 -58.31
N SER A 6 -5.11 -5.64 -58.48
CA SER A 6 -5.93 -6.15 -57.38
C SER A 6 -5.24 -7.32 -56.71
N ALA A 7 -5.17 -7.30 -55.38
CA ALA A 7 -5.09 -8.50 -54.57
C ALA A 7 -6.08 -8.37 -53.41
N ILE A 8 -7.18 -9.12 -53.52
CA ILE A 8 -8.15 -9.35 -52.45
C ILE A 8 -7.53 -10.38 -51.50
N ALA A 9 -7.40 -10.03 -50.22
CA ALA A 9 -7.19 -11.02 -49.16
C ALA A 9 -7.79 -10.53 -47.84
N PHE A 10 -8.91 -11.16 -47.49
CA PHE A 10 -9.45 -11.47 -46.16
C PHE A 10 -9.62 -10.33 -45.13
N LEU A 11 -10.91 -10.06 -44.83
CA LEU A 11 -11.34 -9.52 -43.54
C LEU A 11 -10.85 -10.43 -42.41
N THR A 12 -9.79 -10.02 -41.73
CA THR A 12 -9.63 -10.30 -40.30
C THR A 12 -9.98 -9.01 -39.58
N THR A 13 -11.14 -9.01 -38.91
CA THR A 13 -11.42 -8.04 -37.85
C THR A 13 -10.47 -8.35 -36.69
N ALA A 14 -9.23 -7.90 -36.80
CA ALA A 14 -8.36 -7.77 -35.65
C ALA A 14 -8.84 -6.55 -34.85
N PHE A 15 -9.80 -6.78 -33.96
CA PHE A 15 -10.04 -5.87 -32.84
C PHE A 15 -8.81 -5.92 -31.92
N THR A 16 -7.83 -5.06 -32.19
CA THR A 16 -6.78 -4.72 -31.21
C THR A 16 -7.19 -3.41 -30.55
N SER A 17 -8.09 -3.49 -29.58
CA SER A 17 -8.52 -2.36 -28.76
C SER A 17 -8.70 -2.80 -27.32
N SER A 18 -7.60 -2.71 -26.57
CA SER A 18 -7.53 -2.39 -25.14
C SER A 18 -8.62 -2.97 -24.22
N SER A 19 -8.59 -4.27 -23.95
CA SER A 19 -8.98 -4.73 -22.62
C SER A 19 -7.78 -4.53 -21.70
N GLY A 20 -7.77 -3.36 -21.05
CA GLY A 20 -6.80 -3.02 -20.02
C GLY A 20 -6.69 -4.16 -19.01
N LEU A 21 -5.45 -4.60 -18.77
CA LEU A 21 -5.12 -5.40 -17.61
C LEU A 21 -5.49 -4.59 -16.38
N SER A 22 -6.69 -4.82 -15.84
CA SER A 22 -7.08 -4.44 -14.49
C SER A 22 -6.16 -5.21 -13.56
N GLN A 23 -4.97 -4.66 -13.33
CA GLN A 23 -3.99 -5.26 -12.46
C GLN A 23 -4.45 -4.96 -11.03
N GLU A 24 -5.14 -5.91 -10.43
CA GLU A 24 -5.52 -5.85 -9.03
C GLU A 24 -4.27 -5.89 -8.15
N TYR A 25 -4.13 -4.92 -7.26
CA TYR A 25 -2.96 -4.77 -6.39
C TYR A 25 -3.34 -5.08 -4.94
N PRO A 26 -2.74 -6.10 -4.30
CA PRO A 26 -2.99 -6.39 -2.90
C PRO A 26 -2.38 -5.29 -2.02
N LYS A 27 -3.24 -4.51 -1.39
CA LYS A 27 -2.93 -3.56 -0.33
C LYS A 27 -3.09 -4.23 1.02
N ILE A 28 -2.22 -3.90 1.97
CA ILE A 28 -2.36 -4.33 3.36
C ILE A 28 -3.07 -3.23 4.15
N ILE A 29 -4.06 -3.62 4.93
CA ILE A 29 -4.90 -2.74 5.74
C ILE A 29 -5.02 -3.38 7.13
N ASN A 30 -5.01 -2.57 8.16
CA ASN A 30 -5.05 -2.98 9.57
C ASN A 30 -6.13 -2.22 10.35
N SER A 31 -7.15 -1.66 9.68
CA SER A 31 -8.20 -0.90 10.37
C SER A 31 -9.55 -0.83 9.68
N THR A 32 -10.58 -0.70 10.51
CA THR A 32 -12.01 -0.72 10.19
C THR A 32 -12.66 0.63 10.40
N ASN A 33 -13.57 0.98 9.51
CA ASN A 33 -14.40 2.18 9.53
C ASN A 33 -15.57 2.05 10.52
N GLY A 34 -15.30 1.78 11.81
CA GLY A 34 -16.34 1.63 12.84
C GLY A 34 -17.33 0.47 12.64
N THR A 35 -17.09 -0.42 11.67
CA THR A 35 -17.81 -1.67 11.46
C THR A 35 -17.06 -2.80 12.16
N ASN A 36 -17.77 -3.70 12.84
CA ASN A 36 -17.22 -4.85 13.58
C ASN A 36 -16.25 -5.70 12.72
N GLY A 37 -14.97 -5.33 12.70
CA GLY A 37 -13.85 -6.16 12.23
C GLY A 37 -13.64 -6.29 10.72
N PHE A 38 -14.52 -5.76 9.85
CA PHE A 38 -14.41 -6.00 8.40
C PHE A 38 -14.43 -4.71 7.56
N LEU A 39 -13.40 -4.56 6.72
CA LEU A 39 -13.31 -3.54 5.67
C LEU A 39 -14.29 -3.88 4.54
N PRO A 40 -15.18 -2.97 4.12
CA PRO A 40 -16.01 -3.19 2.94
C PRO A 40 -15.18 -3.51 1.70
N GLY A 41 -15.22 -4.76 1.23
CA GLY A 41 -14.44 -5.24 0.09
C GLY A 41 -12.97 -5.59 0.39
N GLY A 42 -12.56 -5.57 1.65
CA GLY A 42 -11.32 -6.20 2.12
C GLY A 42 -11.53 -7.68 2.46
N TYR A 43 -10.46 -8.36 2.88
CA TYR A 43 -10.47 -9.74 3.36
C TYR A 43 -9.30 -9.97 4.31
N THR A 44 -9.39 -10.95 5.22
CA THR A 44 -8.26 -11.33 6.07
C THR A 44 -7.13 -11.89 5.21
N CYS A 45 -5.93 -11.32 5.32
CA CYS A 45 -4.77 -11.83 4.60
C CYS A 45 -4.49 -13.28 5.03
N PRO A 46 -4.04 -14.19 4.13
CA PRO A 46 -3.56 -15.49 4.59
C PRO A 46 -2.39 -15.33 5.58
N PRO A 47 -2.31 -16.14 6.65
CA PRO A 47 -1.21 -16.09 7.61
C PRO A 47 0.15 -16.12 6.91
N HIS A 48 1.06 -15.24 7.34
CA HIS A 48 2.43 -15.10 6.81
C HIS A 48 2.55 -14.77 5.31
N SER A 49 1.45 -14.49 4.60
CA SER A 49 1.49 -14.07 3.19
C SER A 49 2.13 -12.70 2.97
N GLN A 50 2.19 -11.89 4.03
CA GLN A 50 2.77 -10.54 4.02
C GLN A 50 3.95 -10.44 4.98
N PRO A 51 5.06 -11.18 4.76
CA PRO A 51 6.17 -11.28 5.72
C PRO A 51 6.93 -9.96 5.91
N TRP A 52 6.81 -9.03 4.96
CA TRP A 52 7.37 -7.68 5.03
C TRP A 52 6.52 -6.70 5.83
N GLN A 53 5.29 -7.05 6.20
CA GLN A 53 4.43 -6.18 6.99
C GLN A 53 5.05 -5.96 8.38
N ALA A 54 5.11 -4.71 8.80
CA ALA A 54 5.56 -4.31 10.12
C ALA A 54 4.48 -3.48 10.82
N ALA A 55 4.39 -3.62 12.13
CA ALA A 55 3.58 -2.78 13.01
C ALA A 55 4.51 -1.95 13.90
N LEU A 56 4.31 -0.63 13.90
CA LEU A 56 4.97 0.28 14.83
C LEU A 56 4.09 0.44 16.06
N LEU A 57 4.60 -0.02 17.19
CA LEU A 57 3.92 0.02 18.47
C LEU A 57 4.55 1.07 19.37
N VAL A 58 3.73 1.84 20.09
CA VAL A 58 4.15 2.77 21.14
C VAL A 58 3.40 2.41 22.41
N GLN A 59 4.14 2.14 23.49
CA GLN A 59 3.57 1.66 24.76
C GLN A 59 2.66 0.42 24.56
N GLY A 60 3.08 -0.49 23.68
CA GLY A 60 2.33 -1.70 23.34
C GLY A 60 1.19 -1.49 22.33
N ARG A 61 0.76 -0.26 22.02
CA ARG A 61 -0.39 0.01 21.14
C ARG A 61 0.03 0.30 19.70
N LEU A 62 -0.74 -0.20 18.74
CA LEU A 62 -0.53 0.09 17.32
C LEU A 62 -0.68 1.59 17.03
N LEU A 63 0.38 2.17 16.45
CA LEU A 63 0.38 3.54 15.96
C LEU A 63 0.23 3.59 14.44
N CYS A 64 1.10 2.86 13.74
CA CYS A 64 1.23 2.90 12.29
C CYS A 64 1.67 1.54 11.74
N GLY A 65 1.41 1.33 10.46
CA GLY A 65 2.08 0.33 9.67
C GLY A 65 3.51 0.74 9.30
N ALA A 66 4.29 -0.24 8.87
CA ALA A 66 5.58 -0.07 8.25
C ALA A 66 5.86 -1.26 7.33
N VAL A 67 6.95 -1.20 6.58
CA VAL A 67 7.38 -2.27 5.68
C VAL A 67 8.87 -2.55 5.82
N LEU A 68 9.22 -3.82 5.98
CA LEU A 68 10.61 -4.28 6.00
C LEU A 68 11.23 -4.13 4.60
N VAL A 69 12.25 -3.28 4.48
CA VAL A 69 12.98 -3.03 3.22
C VAL A 69 14.41 -3.59 3.25
N HIS A 70 14.90 -3.95 4.44
CA HIS A 70 16.20 -4.57 4.68
C HIS A 70 16.15 -5.31 6.03
N PRO A 71 16.99 -6.33 6.30
CA PRO A 71 17.07 -7.01 7.60
C PRO A 71 17.25 -6.12 8.85
N ARG A 72 17.55 -4.83 8.68
CA ARG A 72 17.76 -3.85 9.76
C ARG A 72 17.00 -2.54 9.53
N TRP A 73 16.14 -2.47 8.51
CA TRP A 73 15.44 -1.24 8.15
C TRP A 73 13.98 -1.52 7.81
N VAL A 74 13.12 -0.78 8.48
CA VAL A 74 11.72 -0.61 8.09
C VAL A 74 11.51 0.79 7.51
N LEU A 75 10.62 0.90 6.54
CA LEU A 75 10.14 2.16 5.98
C LEU A 75 8.72 2.42 6.48
N THR A 76 8.41 3.68 6.80
CA THR A 76 7.08 4.12 7.26
C THR A 76 6.83 5.57 6.81
N ALA A 77 5.66 6.12 7.11
CA ALA A 77 5.35 7.52 6.82
C ALA A 77 5.99 8.45 7.88
N ALA A 78 6.46 9.62 7.45
CA ALA A 78 7.17 10.54 8.35
C ALA A 78 6.30 11.03 9.52
N HIS A 79 5.00 11.24 9.31
CA HIS A 79 4.07 11.65 10.36
C HIS A 79 3.83 10.56 11.42
N CYS A 80 4.23 9.32 11.15
CA CYS A 80 4.20 8.27 12.16
C CYS A 80 5.27 8.49 13.23
N LEU A 81 6.38 9.19 12.94
CA LEU A 81 7.59 9.27 13.78
C LEU A 81 7.30 9.70 15.23
N LYS A 82 7.72 8.85 16.18
CA LYS A 82 7.62 9.01 17.64
C LYS A 82 8.86 8.39 18.32
N ASN A 83 9.00 8.64 19.62
CA ASN A 83 10.03 8.01 20.45
C ASN A 83 9.52 6.69 21.04
N GLY A 84 10.43 5.75 21.31
CA GLY A 84 10.11 4.53 22.06
C GLY A 84 9.33 3.47 21.27
N TYR A 85 9.66 3.29 20.00
CA TYR A 85 9.03 2.23 19.20
C TYR A 85 9.45 0.84 19.60
N THR A 86 8.47 -0.06 19.55
CA THR A 86 8.70 -1.47 19.29
C THR A 86 8.20 -1.81 17.89
N VAL A 87 9.01 -2.52 17.11
CA VAL A 87 8.64 -2.99 15.77
C VAL A 87 8.26 -4.46 15.85
N SER A 88 7.03 -4.80 15.48
CA SER A 88 6.60 -6.18 15.28
C SER A 88 6.60 -6.51 13.79
N LEU A 89 7.32 -7.56 13.39
CA LEU A 89 7.45 -7.97 11.98
C LEU A 89 6.66 -9.25 11.70
N GLY A 90 5.95 -9.30 10.58
CA GLY A 90 5.33 -10.52 10.04
C GLY A 90 4.22 -11.13 10.89
N LYS A 91 3.74 -10.42 11.93
CA LYS A 91 2.61 -10.86 12.75
C LYS A 91 1.35 -10.92 11.88
N HIS A 92 0.64 -12.05 11.95
CA HIS A 92 -0.67 -12.19 11.33
C HIS A 92 -1.79 -11.67 12.23
N ALA A 93 -1.62 -11.82 13.54
CA ALA A 93 -2.51 -11.26 14.53
C ALA A 93 -1.74 -10.41 15.55
N LEU A 94 -2.32 -9.28 15.93
CA LEU A 94 -1.89 -8.45 17.05
C LEU A 94 -2.63 -8.90 18.31
N GLY A 95 -1.96 -8.81 19.46
CA GLY A 95 -2.59 -9.07 20.76
C GLY A 95 -3.71 -8.08 21.07
N HIS A 96 -4.65 -8.45 21.95
CA HIS A 96 -5.77 -7.59 22.34
C HIS A 96 -5.33 -6.22 22.91
N GLU A 97 -4.24 -6.20 23.68
CA GLU A 97 -3.60 -4.98 24.21
C GLU A 97 -2.95 -4.13 23.11
N GLU A 98 -2.52 -4.76 22.02
CA GLU A 98 -1.86 -4.11 20.88
C GLU A 98 -2.88 -3.50 19.89
N ALA A 99 -4.04 -4.14 19.77
CA ALA A 99 -5.07 -3.88 18.76
C ALA A 99 -6.40 -3.36 19.34
N VAL A 100 -6.39 -2.71 20.50
CA VAL A 100 -7.59 -2.30 21.27
C VAL A 100 -8.71 -1.64 20.42
N SER A 101 -8.37 -0.99 19.30
CA SER A 101 -9.31 -0.34 18.38
C SER A 101 -9.26 -0.85 16.93
N PHE A 102 -8.59 -1.97 16.66
CA PHE A 102 -8.28 -2.45 15.32
C PHE A 102 -8.66 -3.94 15.16
N PRO A 103 -8.91 -4.42 13.92
CA PRO A 103 -8.98 -5.85 13.65
C PRO A 103 -7.75 -6.55 14.24
N GLN A 104 -7.98 -7.62 14.99
CA GLN A 104 -6.88 -8.37 15.58
C GLN A 104 -6.05 -9.07 14.51
N THR A 105 -6.63 -9.39 13.36
CA THR A 105 -5.94 -10.06 12.24
C THR A 105 -5.70 -9.10 11.08
N LEU A 106 -4.55 -9.28 10.44
CA LEU A 106 -4.12 -8.48 9.30
C LEU A 106 -5.12 -8.57 8.14
N GLN A 107 -5.56 -7.41 7.64
CA GLN A 107 -6.49 -7.32 6.51
C GLN A 107 -5.75 -6.95 5.21
N CYS A 108 -6.33 -7.37 4.09
CA CYS A 108 -5.85 -7.13 2.76
C CYS A 108 -7.00 -6.60 1.90
N ALA A 109 -6.71 -5.81 0.88
CA ALA A 109 -7.69 -5.41 -0.12
C ALA A 109 -7.05 -5.28 -1.50
N ASN A 110 -7.73 -5.79 -2.51
CA ASN A 110 -7.34 -5.57 -3.89
C ASN A 110 -7.86 -4.21 -4.37
N ILE A 111 -6.94 -3.32 -4.73
CA ILE A 111 -7.25 -1.99 -5.26
C ILE A 111 -6.49 -1.72 -6.56
N GLN A 112 -6.85 -0.63 -7.25
CA GLN A 112 -6.22 -0.22 -8.49
C GLN A 112 -5.41 1.04 -8.28
N LEU A 113 -4.24 1.11 -8.92
CA LEU A 113 -3.52 2.37 -9.12
C LEU A 113 -4.38 3.30 -9.98
N ARG A 114 -4.47 4.56 -9.56
CA ARG A 114 -5.17 5.61 -10.31
C ARG A 114 -4.16 6.43 -11.09
N SER A 115 -4.54 6.96 -12.24
CA SER A 115 -3.64 7.81 -13.00
C SER A 115 -3.32 9.09 -12.23
N ASP A 116 -2.19 9.73 -12.53
CA ASP A 116 -1.82 11.01 -11.93
C ASP A 116 -2.88 12.09 -12.23
N GLU A 117 -3.54 12.03 -13.38
CA GLU A 117 -4.62 12.93 -13.75
C GLU A 117 -5.84 12.74 -12.84
N GLU A 118 -6.29 11.50 -12.68
CA GLU A 118 -7.43 11.18 -11.82
C GLU A 118 -7.15 11.55 -10.35
N CYS A 119 -5.90 11.34 -9.90
CA CYS A 119 -5.44 11.73 -8.57
C CYS A 119 -5.53 13.25 -8.39
N ARG A 120 -5.08 14.06 -9.37
CA ARG A 120 -5.17 15.52 -9.33
C ARG A 120 -6.60 16.04 -9.45
N GLN A 121 -7.45 15.36 -10.20
CA GLN A 121 -8.88 15.67 -10.30
C GLN A 121 -9.58 15.43 -8.96
N ALA A 122 -9.28 14.31 -8.28
CA ALA A 122 -9.81 14.02 -6.95
C ALA A 122 -9.29 15.01 -5.90
N TYR A 123 -8.02 15.44 -6.01
CA TYR A 123 -7.38 16.30 -5.01
C TYR A 123 -6.71 17.54 -5.65
N PRO A 124 -7.49 18.53 -6.13
CA PRO A 124 -6.95 19.70 -6.83
C PRO A 124 -5.93 20.46 -5.98
N GLY A 125 -4.75 20.72 -6.56
CA GLY A 125 -3.67 21.48 -5.91
C GLY A 125 -2.92 20.77 -4.79
N ARG A 126 -3.29 19.52 -4.43
CA ARG A 126 -2.68 18.79 -3.30
C ARG A 126 -1.77 17.64 -3.70
N ILE A 127 -1.83 17.19 -4.96
CA ILE A 127 -1.03 16.05 -5.45
C ILE A 127 0.28 16.53 -6.07
N THR A 128 1.37 15.95 -5.58
CA THR A 128 2.73 16.19 -6.11
C THR A 128 3.25 14.99 -6.92
N ARG A 129 4.35 15.17 -7.65
CA ARG A 129 5.01 14.06 -8.39
C ARG A 129 5.53 12.93 -7.47
N ASN A 130 5.70 13.21 -6.19
CA ASN A 130 6.18 12.26 -5.18
C ASN A 130 5.03 11.43 -4.58
N MET A 131 3.80 11.58 -5.09
CA MET A 131 2.62 10.87 -4.63
C MET A 131 2.07 9.97 -5.72
N VAL A 132 1.36 8.92 -5.31
CA VAL A 132 0.59 8.02 -6.17
C VAL A 132 -0.76 7.76 -5.49
N CYS A 133 -1.84 7.67 -6.26
CA CYS A 133 -3.17 7.35 -5.75
C CYS A 133 -3.51 5.89 -6.03
N ALA A 134 -4.23 5.25 -5.10
CA ALA A 134 -4.75 3.91 -5.30
C ALA A 134 -6.03 3.68 -4.50
N GLY A 135 -7.04 3.10 -5.13
CA GLY A 135 -8.36 2.85 -4.53
C GLY A 135 -9.37 2.34 -5.56
N SER A 136 -10.54 1.90 -5.09
CA SER A 136 -11.67 1.53 -5.95
C SER A 136 -12.46 2.78 -6.37
N ARG A 137 -13.00 2.81 -7.60
CA ARG A 137 -13.89 3.89 -8.06
C ARG A 137 -15.24 3.83 -7.36
N GLU A 138 -15.69 2.61 -7.07
CA GLU A 138 -16.92 2.29 -6.37
C GLU A 138 -16.85 2.64 -4.88
N GLY A 139 -15.64 2.79 -4.33
CA GLY A 139 -15.39 3.03 -2.91
C GLY A 139 -15.29 1.72 -2.12
N GLY A 140 -15.47 1.82 -0.81
CA GLY A 140 -15.39 0.71 0.15
C GLY A 140 -13.96 0.28 0.50
N LYS A 141 -13.07 0.17 -0.50
CA LYS A 141 -11.69 -0.33 -0.32
C LYS A 141 -10.69 0.81 -0.20
N ASP A 142 -10.35 1.18 1.03
CA ASP A 142 -9.37 2.23 1.31
C ASP A 142 -8.64 2.03 2.64
N SER A 143 -7.54 2.76 2.83
CA SER A 143 -6.79 2.82 4.09
C SER A 143 -7.52 3.77 5.02
N CYS A 144 -7.41 3.50 6.31
CA CYS A 144 -7.90 4.36 7.34
C CYS A 144 -6.88 4.49 8.48
N GLU A 145 -7.34 4.95 9.64
CA GLU A 145 -6.51 5.13 10.82
C GLU A 145 -5.73 3.86 11.17
N GLY A 146 -4.45 3.97 11.53
CA GLY A 146 -3.59 2.81 11.86
C GLY A 146 -2.86 2.18 10.66
N ASP A 147 -3.29 2.43 9.42
CA ASP A 147 -2.63 1.93 8.22
C ASP A 147 -1.48 2.81 7.73
N SER A 148 -1.46 4.06 8.21
CA SER A 148 -0.42 5.04 7.89
C SER A 148 0.96 4.39 7.98
N GLY A 149 1.78 4.57 6.95
CA GLY A 149 3.11 3.98 6.86
C GLY A 149 3.16 2.53 6.36
N GLY A 150 2.01 1.84 6.26
CA GLY A 150 1.90 0.50 5.68
C GLY A 150 2.15 0.47 4.16
N PRO A 151 2.39 -0.72 3.59
CA PRO A 151 2.80 -0.85 2.20
C PRO A 151 1.64 -0.95 1.21
N LEU A 152 1.85 -0.37 0.03
CA LEU A 152 1.14 -0.70 -1.21
C LEU A 152 2.03 -1.59 -2.07
N VAL A 153 1.65 -2.86 -2.22
CA VAL A 153 2.45 -3.87 -2.93
C VAL A 153 1.76 -4.27 -4.23
N CYS A 154 2.55 -4.36 -5.30
CA CYS A 154 2.13 -4.81 -6.62
C CYS A 154 3.15 -5.82 -7.13
N ASN A 155 2.71 -7.05 -7.47
CA ASN A 155 3.57 -8.08 -8.05
C ASN A 155 4.88 -8.31 -7.25
N GLY A 156 4.78 -8.33 -5.92
CA GLY A 156 5.92 -8.48 -5.02
C GLY A 156 6.86 -7.26 -4.93
N LYS A 157 6.48 -6.12 -5.52
CA LYS A 157 7.23 -4.85 -5.45
C LYS A 157 6.49 -3.85 -4.59
N LEU A 158 7.24 -3.09 -3.81
CA LEU A 158 6.73 -1.96 -3.04
C LEU A 158 6.57 -0.73 -3.95
N HIS A 159 5.33 -0.27 -4.14
CA HIS A 159 5.02 0.87 -5.00
C HIS A 159 4.72 2.14 -4.20
N GLY A 160 4.15 1.99 -3.00
CA GLY A 160 3.75 3.11 -2.19
C GLY A 160 3.80 2.86 -0.69
N ILE A 161 3.88 3.95 0.06
CA ILE A 161 3.69 3.97 1.52
C ILE A 161 2.43 4.75 1.81
N ILE A 162 1.48 4.14 2.54
CA ILE A 162 0.20 4.77 2.91
C ILE A 162 0.49 6.07 3.65
N SER A 163 -0.09 7.18 3.19
CA SER A 163 0.20 8.50 3.76
C SER A 163 -1.05 9.20 4.28
N TRP A 164 -2.04 9.43 3.43
CA TRP A 164 -3.25 10.15 3.81
C TRP A 164 -4.41 9.85 2.85
N GLY A 165 -5.61 10.29 3.20
CA GLY A 165 -6.83 10.15 2.41
C GLY A 165 -7.91 11.08 2.95
N ASP A 166 -9.13 10.94 2.44
CA ASP A 166 -10.27 11.64 3.02
C ASP A 166 -10.85 10.89 4.21
N PHE A 167 -11.55 11.64 5.07
CA PHE A 167 -12.41 11.09 6.10
C PHE A 167 -13.87 11.49 5.78
N PRO A 168 -14.83 10.56 5.77
CA PRO A 168 -14.69 9.12 6.01
C PRO A 168 -13.88 8.39 4.92
N CYS A 169 -13.14 7.35 5.31
CA CYS A 169 -12.31 6.53 4.41
C CYS A 169 -13.19 5.72 3.43
N GLY A 170 -12.67 5.40 2.25
CA GLY A 170 -13.38 4.50 1.30
C GLY A 170 -14.52 5.14 0.53
N GLN A 171 -14.49 6.47 0.36
CA GLN A 171 -15.47 7.17 -0.46
C GLN A 171 -15.32 6.82 -1.97
N PRO A 172 -16.43 6.72 -2.72
CA PRO A 172 -16.38 6.50 -4.17
C PRO A 172 -15.60 7.60 -4.89
N ASN A 173 -14.74 7.22 -5.84
CA ASN A 173 -13.85 8.10 -6.59
C ASN A 173 -12.91 8.99 -5.74
N ARG A 174 -12.70 8.64 -4.47
CA ARG A 174 -11.77 9.31 -3.55
C ARG A 174 -10.67 8.31 -3.15
N PRO A 175 -9.62 8.14 -3.97
CA PRO A 175 -8.59 7.14 -3.70
C PRO A 175 -7.64 7.58 -2.60
N GLY A 176 -7.16 6.63 -1.78
CA GLY A 176 -6.07 6.90 -0.85
C GLY A 176 -4.81 7.43 -1.55
N VAL A 177 -4.03 8.23 -0.83
CA VAL A 177 -2.80 8.86 -1.31
C VAL A 177 -1.58 8.27 -0.60
N TYR A 178 -0.60 7.87 -1.39
CA TYR A 178 0.59 7.16 -0.96
C TYR A 178 1.83 7.92 -1.41
N THR A 179 2.90 7.83 -0.64
CA THR A 179 4.24 8.25 -1.09
C THR A 179 4.69 7.32 -2.21
N ARG A 180 5.10 7.87 -3.36
CA ARG A 180 5.58 7.11 -4.52
C ARG A 180 7.00 6.62 -4.29
N VAL A 181 7.16 5.35 -3.92
CA VAL A 181 8.45 4.77 -3.50
C VAL A 181 9.51 4.84 -4.60
N SER A 182 9.13 4.77 -5.87
CA SER A 182 10.08 4.86 -6.98
C SER A 182 10.87 6.18 -7.03
N GLN A 183 10.34 7.27 -6.44
CA GLN A 183 11.03 8.56 -6.35
C GLN A 183 12.10 8.60 -5.24
N TYR A 184 12.14 7.60 -4.37
CA TYR A 184 12.97 7.57 -3.17
C TYR A 184 13.97 6.41 -3.12
N ILE A 185 14.02 5.56 -4.15
CA ILE A 185 14.88 4.36 -4.15
C ILE A 185 16.35 4.69 -3.92
N SER A 186 16.90 5.71 -4.60
CA SER A 186 18.31 6.09 -4.42
C SER A 186 18.59 6.50 -2.97
N TRP A 187 17.75 7.36 -2.40
CA TRP A 187 17.88 7.80 -1.01
C TRP A 187 17.77 6.63 -0.01
N ILE A 188 16.83 5.70 -0.22
CA ILE A 188 16.67 4.50 0.61
C ILE A 188 17.95 3.67 0.57
N GLN A 189 18.48 3.39 -0.62
CA GLN A 189 19.68 2.57 -0.79
C GLN A 189 20.92 3.23 -0.18
N GLU A 190 21.11 4.53 -0.38
CA GLU A 190 22.21 5.29 0.20
C GLU A 190 22.14 5.30 1.73
N THR A 191 20.96 5.48 2.30
CA THR A 191 20.74 5.45 3.76
C THR A 191 21.10 4.08 4.34
N ILE A 192 20.63 3.00 3.71
CA ILE A 192 20.92 1.62 4.14
C ILE A 192 22.43 1.34 4.09
N ARG A 193 23.13 1.81 3.04
CA ARG A 193 24.59 1.61 2.87
C ARG A 193 25.42 2.48 3.82
N GLY A 194 24.99 3.71 4.05
CA GLY A 194 25.73 4.71 4.83
C GLY A 194 25.81 4.40 6.33
N GLN A 195 24.94 3.53 6.84
CA GLN A 195 24.94 3.13 8.25
C GLN A 195 25.53 1.73 8.48
N ARG A 196 26.81 1.69 8.82
CA ARG A 196 27.40 0.54 9.53
C ARG A 196 26.62 0.34 10.84
N PRO A 197 26.23 -0.90 11.20
CA PRO A 197 25.50 -1.14 12.44
C PRO A 197 26.28 -0.57 13.63
N ARG A 198 25.66 0.30 14.44
CA ARG A 198 25.91 0.20 15.88
C ARG A 198 25.22 -1.08 16.30
N GLU A 199 25.98 -1.96 16.93
CA GLU A 199 25.49 -3.21 17.50
C GLU A 199 24.37 -2.86 18.49
N GLN A 200 23.13 -3.01 18.06
CA GLN A 200 21.96 -3.00 18.92
C GLN A 200 21.43 -4.42 18.86
N GLU A 201 21.45 -5.06 20.03
CA GLU A 201 21.09 -6.44 20.27
C GLU A 201 19.57 -6.58 20.10
N TRP A 202 19.15 -7.14 18.96
CA TRP A 202 17.74 -7.44 18.72
C TRP A 202 17.42 -8.79 19.33
N THR A 203 16.69 -8.82 20.44
CA THR A 203 16.15 -10.07 20.97
C THR A 203 14.99 -10.52 20.08
N LYS A 204 15.09 -11.70 19.47
CA LYS A 204 13.92 -12.38 18.90
C LYS A 204 12.90 -12.57 20.02
N GLY A 205 11.68 -12.05 19.84
CA GLY A 205 10.58 -12.38 20.75
C GLY A 205 10.28 -13.88 20.75
N PRO A 206 9.66 -14.40 21.81
CA PRO A 206 9.25 -15.81 21.86
C PRO A 206 8.30 -16.14 20.70
N GLN A 207 8.51 -17.33 20.11
CA GLN A 207 7.68 -17.89 19.04
C GLN A 207 6.31 -18.34 19.55
#